data_AF-A0A1E3UJN0-F1
#
_entry.id   AF-A0A1E3UJN0-F1
#
_cell.length_a   1.000
_cell.length_b   1.000
_cell.length_c   1.000
_cell.angle_alpha   90.00
_cell.angle_beta   90.00
_cell.angle_gamma   90.00
#
_symmetry.space_group_name_H-M   'P 1'
#
loop_
_entity.id
_entity.type
_entity.pdbx_description
1 polymer ?
#
loop_
_entity_poly.entity_id
_entity_poly.type
_entity_poly.pdbx_seq_one_letter_code
_entity_poly.pdbx_strand_id
1 'polypeptide(L)'
;MPKVRQPKLDFETSVIVGKGLAAMSQGVKGWGLRDCFGQLEDYLYGNESDRVCLVFGLRRTGKTTMLRQAIARMSKEDLSRTAYIKARRSDTMAMMNRDLKKLFDAGFRYVFIDEVTLMRDFIDSAALFSDVFAAMGMKIILSGTDSLGFWLAMDQELYDRAKPIHTTFIPYREYSRLLGIDSIDEYIRYGGTLRAGELAFDDEDVNAQDASFRDDESTRRYIDTAICKNIQHSLACYEAGGHFRHLYSLYEAGELTSAINRIIEDMNHRFLLSVLTDDFQSHDLRLTASNLRKERDPEKRTEILDHIDTESVTQRLMELLDIRNKEEQSIGITDTHIREIKEYLSALELIVNCPIETADPGAKSVEHILFTQPGMRYCQAQALVHSLMKDETFSALSELEKTQAAGRILEEVRGRMLEDIVLLETMKSADREHRVFKLQFAVGEFDMVIYDEKENCCEIFEIKHSDKQVPAQYRHLADQEKCDKTERRFGPIRGRYVLYRGEDAALENGVQYRNVERYLNDLPEMDITPVQEAGIEQTGPVL
;
A
#
# COMPACT_ATOMS: atom_id res chain seq x y z
N MET A 1 -29.04 48.33 5.56
CA MET A 1 -29.57 47.01 5.13
C MET A 1 -29.61 46.09 6.34
N PRO A 2 -30.75 45.46 6.66
CA PRO A 2 -30.83 44.53 7.79
C PRO A 2 -29.95 43.30 7.49
N LYS A 3 -29.13 42.90 8.47
CA LYS A 3 -28.41 41.62 8.43
C LYS A 3 -29.45 40.51 8.37
N VAL A 4 -29.56 39.85 7.22
CA VAL A 4 -30.31 38.59 7.10
C VAL A 4 -29.69 37.64 8.10
N ARG A 5 -30.35 37.41 9.23
CA ARG A 5 -30.01 36.33 10.15
C ARG A 5 -30.25 35.05 9.38
N GLN A 6 -29.20 34.32 9.04
CA GLN A 6 -29.33 32.95 8.57
C GLN A 6 -30.20 32.20 9.60
N PRO A 7 -31.25 31.48 9.16
CA PRO A 7 -32.07 30.69 10.07
C PRO A 7 -31.16 29.74 10.86
N LYS A 8 -31.41 29.59 12.16
CA LYS A 8 -30.66 28.63 12.99
C LYS A 8 -31.14 27.24 12.59
N LEU A 9 -30.47 26.65 11.60
CA LEU A 9 -30.70 25.27 11.19
C LEU A 9 -30.29 24.37 12.36
N ASP A 10 -31.21 23.55 12.83
CA ASP A 10 -30.96 22.56 13.87
C ASP A 10 -30.70 21.22 13.18
N PHE A 11 -29.51 20.67 13.37
CA PHE A 11 -29.04 19.46 12.70
C PHE A 11 -29.02 18.30 13.68
N GLU A 12 -29.33 17.10 13.19
CA GLU A 12 -29.28 15.86 13.97
C GLU A 12 -27.87 15.27 14.00
N THR A 13 -27.10 15.50 12.93
CA THR A 13 -25.71 15.10 12.76
C THR A 13 -24.74 16.24 13.09
N SER A 14 -23.45 15.91 13.18
CA SER A 14 -22.39 16.88 13.51
C SER A 14 -22.03 17.78 12.32
N VAL A 15 -22.87 18.76 12.01
CA VAL A 15 -22.70 19.70 10.89
C VAL A 15 -21.93 20.95 11.30
N ILE A 16 -20.96 21.34 10.47
CA ILE A 16 -20.11 22.53 10.61
C ILE A 16 -20.24 23.39 9.36
N VAL A 17 -20.59 24.66 9.55
CA VAL A 17 -20.76 25.65 8.47
C VAL A 17 -20.14 26.99 8.84
N GLY A 18 -19.96 27.87 7.84
CA GLY A 18 -19.56 29.26 8.04
C GLY A 18 -18.21 29.43 8.76
N LYS A 19 -18.20 30.19 9.86
CA LYS A 19 -16.94 30.51 10.59
C LYS A 19 -16.24 29.28 11.15
N GLY A 20 -17.00 28.27 11.61
CA GLY A 20 -16.43 27.02 12.12
C GLY A 20 -15.69 26.25 11.04
N LEU A 21 -16.24 26.25 9.82
CA LEU A 21 -15.64 25.63 8.65
C LEU A 21 -14.32 26.31 8.27
N ALA A 22 -14.30 27.65 8.26
CA ALA A 22 -13.08 28.41 8.02
C ALA A 22 -11.99 28.10 9.06
N ALA A 23 -12.33 28.06 10.36
CA ALA A 23 -11.40 27.74 11.44
C ALA A 23 -10.82 26.31 11.31
N MET A 24 -11.66 25.33 10.99
CA MET A 24 -11.22 23.95 10.77
C MET A 24 -10.19 23.86 9.64
N SER A 25 -10.32 24.65 8.58
CA SER A 25 -9.42 24.59 7.41
C SER A 25 -8.08 25.31 7.57
N GLN A 26 -7.90 26.15 8.60
CA GLN A 26 -6.71 27.02 8.72
C GLN A 26 -5.40 26.25 8.91
N GLY A 27 -5.41 25.19 9.73
CA GLY A 27 -4.20 24.46 10.12
C GLY A 27 -3.52 23.68 8.99
N VAL A 28 -4.18 23.51 7.83
CA VAL A 28 -3.66 22.71 6.71
C VAL A 28 -3.23 23.56 5.49
N LYS A 29 -3.37 24.90 5.57
CA LYS A 29 -3.13 25.80 4.42
C LYS A 29 -1.70 25.79 3.89
N GLY A 30 -0.72 25.52 4.75
CA GLY A 30 0.70 25.48 4.38
C GLY A 30 1.23 24.07 4.09
N TRP A 31 0.39 23.04 4.19
CA TRP A 31 0.84 21.67 3.97
C TRP A 31 0.85 21.32 2.48
N GLY A 32 1.78 20.45 2.09
CA GLY A 32 1.81 19.89 0.75
C GLY A 32 0.54 19.11 0.41
N LEU A 33 0.25 18.99 -0.88
CA LEU A 33 -0.92 18.26 -1.38
C LEU A 33 -0.60 16.86 -1.77
N ARG A 34 -1.58 15.98 -1.64
CA ARG A 34 -1.50 14.66 -2.25
C ARG A 34 -1.46 14.79 -3.77
N ASP A 35 -0.82 13.85 -4.46
CA ASP A 35 -0.81 13.75 -5.91
C ASP A 35 -2.25 13.57 -6.43
N CYS A 36 -3.02 12.69 -5.80
CA CYS A 36 -4.44 12.47 -6.10
C CYS A 36 -5.38 13.63 -5.70
N PHE A 37 -4.86 14.75 -5.18
CA PHE A 37 -5.69 15.90 -4.79
C PHE A 37 -6.37 16.57 -6.00
N GLY A 38 -5.72 16.56 -7.17
CA GLY A 38 -6.28 17.14 -8.40
C GLY A 38 -7.65 16.55 -8.74
N GLN A 39 -7.82 15.23 -8.59
CA GLN A 39 -9.08 14.53 -8.84
C GLN A 39 -10.24 15.05 -7.96
N LEU A 40 -9.95 15.47 -6.73
CA LEU A 40 -10.94 16.07 -5.84
C LEU A 40 -11.33 17.48 -6.31
N GLU A 41 -10.37 18.28 -6.75
CA GLU A 41 -10.65 19.61 -7.31
C GLU A 41 -11.45 19.51 -8.61
N ASP A 42 -11.08 18.59 -9.50
CA ASP A 42 -11.79 18.33 -10.75
C ASP A 42 -13.24 17.91 -10.50
N TYR A 43 -13.49 17.08 -9.49
CA TYR A 43 -14.86 16.76 -9.10
C TYR A 43 -15.61 17.98 -8.57
N LEU A 44 -15.00 18.77 -7.68
CA LEU A 44 -15.65 19.91 -7.04
C LEU A 44 -16.10 20.96 -8.07
N TYR A 45 -15.22 21.30 -9.01
CA TYR A 45 -15.43 22.39 -9.95
C TYR A 45 -15.84 21.92 -11.36
N GLY A 46 -15.82 20.62 -11.62
CA GLY A 46 -16.29 20.03 -12.87
C GLY A 46 -17.80 20.12 -13.07
N ASN A 47 -18.24 19.87 -14.30
CA ASN A 47 -19.64 20.01 -14.71
C ASN A 47 -20.52 18.81 -14.36
N GLU A 48 -19.93 17.64 -14.09
CA GLU A 48 -20.68 16.43 -13.70
C GLU A 48 -21.29 16.60 -12.31
N SER A 49 -22.60 16.35 -12.18
CA SER A 49 -23.32 16.52 -10.92
C SER A 49 -24.09 15.28 -10.47
N ASP A 50 -24.21 14.26 -11.30
CA ASP A 50 -24.97 13.04 -11.04
C ASP A 50 -24.20 11.97 -10.24
N ARG A 51 -22.87 12.11 -10.13
CA ARG A 51 -22.00 11.21 -9.36
C ARG A 51 -21.58 11.81 -8.02
N VAL A 52 -21.27 10.94 -7.07
CA VAL A 52 -20.65 11.32 -5.78
C VAL A 52 -19.14 11.09 -5.82
N CYS A 53 -18.36 11.87 -5.08
CA CYS A 53 -16.92 11.65 -4.94
C CYS A 53 -16.62 10.88 -3.66
N LEU A 54 -15.82 9.82 -3.77
CA LEU A 54 -15.42 8.98 -2.65
C LEU A 54 -13.94 9.19 -2.38
N VAL A 55 -13.56 9.60 -1.18
CA VAL A 55 -12.17 9.77 -0.73
C VAL A 55 -11.88 8.78 0.37
N PHE A 56 -11.29 7.64 0.02
CA PHE A 56 -11.19 6.48 0.90
C PHE A 56 -9.83 5.79 0.81
N GLY A 57 -9.51 4.97 1.81
CA GLY A 57 -8.22 4.32 1.94
C GLY A 57 -7.86 4.06 3.40
N LEU A 58 -6.73 3.39 3.65
CA LEU A 58 -6.32 2.99 4.99
C LEU A 58 -6.07 4.16 5.94
N ARG A 59 -6.02 3.89 7.25
CA ARG A 59 -5.83 4.94 8.26
C ARG A 59 -4.48 5.65 8.09
N ARG A 60 -4.44 6.96 8.38
CA ARG A 60 -3.24 7.85 8.31
C ARG A 60 -2.69 8.11 6.90
N THR A 61 -3.55 8.08 5.89
CA THR A 61 -3.23 8.37 4.48
C THR A 61 -3.68 9.77 4.02
N GLY A 62 -4.09 10.66 4.93
CA GLY A 62 -4.33 12.07 4.60
C GLY A 62 -5.73 12.45 4.09
N LYS A 63 -6.71 11.55 4.06
CA LYS A 63 -8.11 11.85 3.64
C LYS A 63 -8.70 13.12 4.27
N THR A 64 -8.79 13.17 5.61
CA THR A 64 -9.35 14.35 6.31
C THR A 64 -8.52 15.60 6.05
N THR A 65 -7.21 15.47 5.86
CA THR A 65 -6.34 16.57 5.47
C THR A 65 -6.70 17.08 4.08
N MET A 66 -6.89 16.20 3.10
CA MET A 66 -7.33 16.56 1.74
C MET A 66 -8.68 17.29 1.77
N LEU A 67 -9.67 16.79 2.53
CA LEU A 67 -10.97 17.48 2.62
C LEU A 67 -10.82 18.89 3.19
N ARG A 68 -10.03 19.05 4.25
CA ARG A 68 -9.75 20.36 4.85
C ARG A 68 -8.99 21.29 3.90
N GLN A 69 -8.05 20.75 3.11
CA GLN A 69 -7.30 21.51 2.10
C GLN A 69 -8.22 21.98 0.96
N ALA A 70 -9.12 21.12 0.47
CA ALA A 70 -10.12 21.50 -0.52
C ALA A 70 -11.00 22.64 -0.02
N ILE A 71 -11.54 22.53 1.20
CA ILE A 71 -12.31 23.59 1.86
C ILE A 71 -11.48 24.88 2.01
N ALA A 72 -10.20 24.76 2.40
CA ALA A 72 -9.32 25.92 2.62
C ALA A 72 -9.07 26.74 1.34
N ARG A 73 -9.17 26.09 0.17
CA ARG A 73 -8.95 26.66 -1.16
C ARG A 73 -10.21 27.21 -1.83
N MET A 74 -11.39 26.92 -1.29
CA MET A 74 -12.64 27.41 -1.85
C MET A 74 -12.69 28.94 -1.90
N SER A 75 -13.33 29.46 -2.95
CA SER A 75 -13.69 30.87 -3.02
C SER A 75 -14.56 31.26 -1.83
N LYS A 76 -14.62 32.55 -1.47
CA LYS A 76 -15.51 33.01 -0.39
C LYS A 76 -16.97 32.70 -0.67
N GLU A 77 -17.37 32.69 -1.94
CA GLU A 77 -18.72 32.34 -2.36
C GLU A 77 -18.98 30.85 -2.16
N ASP A 78 -18.11 29.98 -2.69
CA ASP A 78 -18.26 28.52 -2.56
C ASP A 78 -18.25 28.10 -1.10
N LEU A 79 -17.29 28.61 -0.31
CA LEU A 79 -17.19 28.35 1.13
C LEU A 79 -18.46 28.73 1.89
N SER A 80 -19.19 29.77 1.45
CA SER A 80 -20.45 30.18 2.07
C SER A 80 -21.60 29.20 1.80
N ARG A 81 -21.47 28.38 0.74
CA ARG A 81 -22.39 27.31 0.35
C ARG A 81 -21.82 25.91 0.65
N THR A 82 -20.84 25.81 1.54
CA THR A 82 -20.21 24.54 1.91
C THR A 82 -20.57 24.12 3.34
N ALA A 83 -20.87 22.84 3.50
CA ALA A 83 -21.04 22.19 4.79
C ALA A 83 -20.04 21.04 4.95
N TYR A 84 -19.58 20.83 6.18
CA TYR A 84 -18.81 19.66 6.57
C TYR A 84 -19.56 18.91 7.66
N ILE A 85 -19.70 17.60 7.50
CA ILE A 85 -20.40 16.71 8.42
C ILE A 85 -19.40 15.66 8.87
N LYS A 86 -19.21 15.51 10.19
CA LYS A 86 -18.44 14.39 10.76
C LYS A 86 -19.41 13.32 11.23
N ALA A 87 -19.53 12.25 10.47
CA ALA A 87 -20.40 11.13 10.84
C ALA A 87 -19.86 10.41 12.09
N ARG A 88 -20.78 9.87 12.87
CA ARG A 88 -20.53 9.10 14.09
C ARG A 88 -21.27 7.77 14.01
N ARG A 89 -20.83 6.81 14.83
CA ARG A 89 -21.49 5.49 14.95
C ARG A 89 -22.95 5.56 15.40
N SER A 90 -23.35 6.66 16.04
CA SER A 90 -24.73 6.92 16.47
C SER A 90 -25.62 7.51 15.37
N ASP A 91 -25.01 8.00 14.29
CA ASP A 91 -25.72 8.64 13.19
C ASP A 91 -26.32 7.55 12.28
N THR A 92 -27.38 7.90 11.56
CA THR A 92 -28.08 7.01 10.63
C THR A 92 -28.29 7.72 9.29
N MET A 93 -28.47 6.96 8.22
CA MET A 93 -28.80 7.52 6.91
C MET A 93 -30.11 8.32 6.93
N ALA A 94 -31.05 7.97 7.81
CA ALA A 94 -32.27 8.73 8.01
C ALA A 94 -32.02 10.14 8.60
N MET A 95 -31.12 10.26 9.58
CA MET A 95 -30.69 11.54 10.14
C MET A 95 -29.94 12.36 9.07
N MET A 96 -29.01 11.71 8.37
CA MET A 96 -28.25 12.32 7.28
C MET A 96 -29.17 12.88 6.18
N ASN A 97 -30.17 12.11 5.75
CA ASN A 97 -31.17 12.55 4.78
C ASN A 97 -31.89 13.83 5.20
N ARG A 98 -32.34 13.90 6.47
CA ARG A 98 -33.04 15.08 6.99
C ARG A 98 -32.14 16.30 7.02
N ASP A 99 -30.88 16.14 7.41
CA ASP A 99 -29.93 17.25 7.44
C ASP A 99 -29.48 17.70 6.04
N LEU A 100 -29.28 16.77 5.10
CA LEU A 100 -28.98 17.11 3.71
C LEU A 100 -30.14 17.86 3.04
N LYS A 101 -31.40 17.51 3.33
CA LYS A 101 -32.57 18.30 2.88
C LYS A 101 -32.55 19.73 3.44
N LYS A 102 -32.29 19.89 4.74
CA LYS A 102 -32.15 21.22 5.36
C LYS A 102 -31.03 22.04 4.72
N LEU A 103 -29.90 21.40 4.40
CA LEU A 103 -28.76 22.05 3.73
C LEU A 103 -29.13 22.47 2.30
N PHE A 104 -29.76 21.58 1.54
CA PHE A 104 -30.23 21.88 0.19
C PHE A 104 -31.20 23.07 0.17
N ASP A 105 -32.23 23.03 1.03
CA ASP A 105 -33.24 24.10 1.14
C ASP A 105 -32.62 25.45 1.56
N ALA A 106 -31.52 25.40 2.31
CA ALA A 106 -30.75 26.58 2.70
C ALA A 106 -29.74 27.05 1.64
N GLY A 107 -29.66 26.40 0.49
CA GLY A 107 -28.83 26.78 -0.65
C GLY A 107 -27.37 26.32 -0.56
N PHE A 108 -27.06 25.32 0.27
CA PHE A 108 -25.74 24.69 0.28
C PHE A 108 -25.55 23.84 -0.97
N ARG A 109 -24.36 23.93 -1.57
CA ARG A 109 -23.98 23.23 -2.79
C ARG A 109 -22.98 22.12 -2.52
N TYR A 110 -21.95 22.38 -1.71
CA TYR A 110 -20.88 21.42 -1.43
C TYR A 110 -21.07 20.81 -0.06
N VAL A 111 -21.08 19.49 0.04
CA VAL A 111 -21.19 18.79 1.32
C VAL A 111 -20.11 17.74 1.43
N PHE A 112 -19.24 17.92 2.40
CA PHE A 112 -18.19 16.99 2.78
C PHE A 112 -18.69 16.15 3.95
N ILE A 113 -18.77 14.84 3.79
CA ILE A 113 -19.22 13.89 4.82
C ILE A 113 -18.04 12.98 5.16
N ASP A 114 -17.47 13.20 6.34
CA ASP A 114 -16.27 12.50 6.79
C ASP A 114 -16.60 11.35 7.75
N GLU A 115 -15.94 10.22 7.54
CA GLU A 115 -16.17 8.91 8.18
C GLU A 115 -17.60 8.40 7.99
N VAL A 116 -18.15 8.57 6.78
CA VAL A 116 -19.52 8.15 6.43
C VAL A 116 -19.75 6.65 6.71
N THR A 117 -18.71 5.85 6.55
CA THR A 117 -18.73 4.40 6.76
C THR A 117 -18.91 3.99 8.23
N LEU A 118 -18.88 4.93 9.18
CA LEU A 118 -19.25 4.63 10.57
C LEU A 118 -20.75 4.44 10.77
N MET A 119 -21.58 4.91 9.83
CA MET A 119 -23.03 4.67 9.86
C MET A 119 -23.30 3.24 9.39
N ARG A 120 -24.01 2.46 10.19
CA ARG A 120 -24.24 1.03 9.93
C ARG A 120 -25.07 0.79 8.67
N ASP A 121 -25.98 1.70 8.37
CA ASP A 121 -26.87 1.65 7.21
C ASP A 121 -26.28 2.35 5.98
N PHE A 122 -24.99 2.73 5.99
CA PHE A 122 -24.36 3.42 4.86
C PHE A 122 -24.36 2.57 3.58
N ILE A 123 -23.85 1.33 3.66
CA ILE A 123 -23.57 0.50 2.47
C ILE A 123 -24.87 0.24 1.70
N ASP A 124 -25.91 -0.20 2.41
CA ASP A 124 -27.22 -0.55 1.86
C ASP A 124 -28.13 0.67 1.54
N SER A 125 -27.64 1.91 1.70
CA SER A 125 -28.44 3.11 1.44
C SER A 125 -27.64 4.23 0.78
N ALA A 126 -26.46 3.93 0.26
CA ALA A 126 -25.54 4.93 -0.29
C ALA A 126 -26.10 5.63 -1.54
N ALA A 127 -27.02 4.99 -2.29
CA ALA A 127 -27.67 5.59 -3.45
C ALA A 127 -28.42 6.88 -3.13
N LEU A 128 -28.82 7.10 -1.86
CA LEU A 128 -29.38 8.36 -1.39
C LEU A 128 -28.52 9.56 -1.80
N PHE A 129 -27.19 9.43 -1.70
CA PHE A 129 -26.28 10.55 -1.98
C PHE A 129 -26.26 10.94 -3.46
N SER A 130 -26.23 9.96 -4.37
CA SER A 130 -26.23 10.19 -5.81
C SER A 130 -27.63 10.50 -6.35
N ASP A 131 -28.59 9.60 -6.14
CA ASP A 131 -29.90 9.61 -6.79
C ASP A 131 -30.78 10.78 -6.33
N VAL A 132 -30.55 11.30 -5.12
CA VAL A 132 -31.30 12.42 -4.57
C VAL A 132 -30.45 13.69 -4.60
N PHE A 133 -29.36 13.73 -3.85
CA PHE A 133 -28.67 15.00 -3.58
C PHE A 133 -27.73 15.43 -4.70
N ALA A 134 -26.95 14.51 -5.26
CA ALA A 134 -26.11 14.81 -6.42
C ALA A 134 -26.99 15.19 -7.62
N ALA A 135 -28.03 14.42 -7.91
CA ALA A 135 -29.03 14.72 -8.96
C ALA A 135 -29.70 16.09 -8.81
N MET A 136 -29.85 16.61 -7.59
CA MET A 136 -30.35 17.97 -7.31
C MET A 136 -29.31 19.09 -7.53
N GLY A 137 -28.09 18.74 -7.95
CA GLY A 137 -26.99 19.66 -8.22
C GLY A 137 -26.03 19.89 -7.05
N MET A 138 -26.15 19.12 -5.96
CA MET A 138 -25.17 19.18 -4.87
C MET A 138 -23.90 18.41 -5.24
N LYS A 139 -22.75 18.90 -4.79
CA LYS A 139 -21.48 18.18 -4.83
C LYS A 139 -21.30 17.45 -3.50
N ILE A 140 -21.50 16.14 -3.51
CA ILE A 140 -21.35 15.29 -2.32
C ILE A 140 -19.98 14.61 -2.34
N ILE A 141 -19.22 14.78 -1.26
CA ILE A 141 -17.91 14.18 -1.06
C ILE A 141 -18.02 13.30 0.18
N LEU A 142 -17.77 12.01 0.02
CA LEU A 142 -17.85 11.01 1.07
C LEU A 142 -16.43 10.54 1.39
N SER A 143 -16.03 10.55 2.67
CA SER A 143 -14.75 9.97 3.08
C SER A 143 -14.89 8.98 4.21
N GLY A 144 -13.91 8.09 4.32
CA GLY A 144 -13.85 7.11 5.40
C GLY A 144 -12.58 6.28 5.37
N THR A 145 -12.26 5.70 6.53
CA THR A 145 -11.13 4.79 6.71
C THR A 145 -11.46 3.33 6.46
N ASP A 146 -12.74 3.00 6.30
CA ASP A 146 -13.22 1.67 5.99
C ASP A 146 -13.35 1.52 4.46
N SER A 147 -12.23 1.22 3.79
CA SER A 147 -12.19 1.13 2.32
C SER A 147 -13.09 0.00 1.79
N LEU A 148 -13.28 -1.08 2.56
CA LEU A 148 -14.11 -2.21 2.16
C LEU A 148 -15.59 -1.80 2.06
N GLY A 149 -16.06 -0.95 2.96
CA GLY A 149 -17.44 -0.46 2.94
C GLY A 149 -17.75 0.36 1.69
N PHE A 150 -16.77 1.13 1.20
CA PHE A 150 -16.88 1.82 -0.09
C PHE A 150 -16.81 0.86 -1.27
N TRP A 151 -15.93 -0.15 -1.21
CA TRP A 151 -15.86 -1.18 -2.24
C TRP A 151 -17.20 -1.92 -2.41
N LEU A 152 -17.82 -2.34 -1.30
CA LEU A 152 -19.15 -2.95 -1.29
C LEU A 152 -20.23 -2.00 -1.81
N ALA A 153 -20.23 -0.73 -1.37
CA ALA A 153 -21.20 0.25 -1.84
C ALA A 153 -21.05 0.54 -3.35
N MET A 154 -19.83 0.56 -3.89
CA MET A 154 -19.58 0.76 -5.32
C MET A 154 -20.00 -0.42 -6.19
N ASP A 155 -19.99 -1.64 -5.66
CA ASP A 155 -20.46 -2.83 -6.38
C ASP A 155 -22.00 -2.91 -6.44
N GLN A 156 -22.70 -2.17 -5.58
CA GLN A 156 -24.17 -2.11 -5.53
C GLN A 156 -24.72 -0.68 -5.67
N GLU A 157 -25.04 -0.04 -4.55
CA GLU A 157 -25.81 1.21 -4.45
C GLU A 157 -25.17 2.40 -5.20
N LEU A 158 -23.85 2.38 -5.37
CA LEU A 158 -23.05 3.40 -6.03
C LEU A 158 -22.43 2.93 -7.37
N TYR A 159 -22.89 1.80 -7.93
CA TYR A 159 -22.42 1.30 -9.22
C TYR A 159 -22.58 2.33 -10.34
N ASP A 160 -21.48 2.68 -11.01
CA ASP A 160 -21.37 3.76 -12.03
C ASP A 160 -21.80 5.17 -11.54
N ARG A 161 -22.01 5.35 -10.24
CA ARG A 161 -22.47 6.60 -9.59
C ARG A 161 -21.41 7.25 -8.72
N ALA A 162 -20.21 6.69 -8.69
CA ALA A 162 -19.11 7.17 -7.86
C ALA A 162 -17.89 7.58 -8.70
N LYS A 163 -17.17 8.60 -8.21
CA LYS A 163 -15.79 8.91 -8.60
C LYS A 163 -14.87 8.53 -7.44
N PRO A 164 -14.20 7.37 -7.50
CA PRO A 164 -13.32 6.93 -6.42
C PRO A 164 -11.98 7.66 -6.48
N ILE A 165 -11.52 8.11 -5.31
CA ILE A 165 -10.17 8.64 -5.06
C ILE A 165 -9.58 7.78 -3.93
N HIS A 166 -8.71 6.85 -4.31
CA HIS A 166 -8.06 5.97 -3.35
C HIS A 166 -6.79 6.61 -2.80
N THR A 167 -6.65 6.64 -1.47
CA THR A 167 -5.53 7.31 -0.80
C THR A 167 -4.52 6.33 -0.19
N THR A 168 -4.77 5.01 -0.22
CA THR A 168 -3.93 4.01 0.45
C THR A 168 -2.49 4.01 -0.05
N PHE A 169 -2.30 4.00 -1.36
CA PHE A 169 -0.97 4.05 -1.96
C PHE A 169 -0.39 5.47 -1.86
N ILE A 170 0.87 5.56 -1.42
CA ILE A 170 1.64 6.80 -1.33
C ILE A 170 3.01 6.47 -1.94
N PRO A 171 3.30 6.88 -3.19
CA PRO A 171 4.59 6.60 -3.82
C PRO A 171 5.73 7.30 -3.09
N TYR A 172 6.95 6.79 -3.28
CA TYR A 172 8.17 7.34 -2.69
C TYR A 172 8.31 8.85 -2.96
N ARG A 173 8.08 9.27 -4.20
CA ARG A 173 8.15 10.69 -4.61
C ARG A 173 7.19 11.58 -3.83
N GLU A 174 5.96 11.11 -3.61
CA GLU A 174 4.97 11.83 -2.83
C GLU A 174 5.37 11.89 -1.35
N TYR A 175 5.82 10.77 -0.79
CA TYR A 175 6.32 10.68 0.58
C TYR A 175 7.48 11.65 0.82
N SER A 176 8.49 11.62 -0.06
CA SER A 176 9.66 12.49 -0.01
C SER A 176 9.24 13.96 -0.04
N ARG A 177 8.41 14.34 -1.02
CA ARG A 177 7.92 15.72 -1.17
C ARG A 177 7.09 16.20 0.02
N LEU A 178 6.22 15.34 0.57
CA LEU A 178 5.31 15.71 1.64
C LEU A 178 5.97 15.78 3.01
N LEU A 179 6.94 14.91 3.28
CA LEU A 179 7.61 14.81 4.58
C LEU A 179 9.01 15.44 4.59
N GLY A 180 9.58 15.77 3.43
CA GLY A 180 10.95 16.26 3.31
C GLY A 180 12.01 15.19 3.61
N ILE A 181 11.71 13.93 3.31
CA ILE A 181 12.56 12.77 3.61
C ILE A 181 12.96 12.09 2.30
N ASP A 182 14.16 12.41 1.81
CA ASP A 182 14.76 11.84 0.60
C ASP A 182 15.62 10.62 0.96
N SER A 183 14.98 9.55 1.43
CA SER A 183 15.68 8.32 1.82
C SER A 183 14.79 7.10 1.62
N ILE A 184 15.24 6.21 0.74
CA ILE A 184 14.56 4.94 0.46
C ILE A 184 14.55 4.03 1.68
N ASP A 185 15.57 4.09 2.53
CA ASP A 185 15.60 3.36 3.80
C ASP A 185 14.51 3.84 4.76
N GLU A 186 14.27 5.15 4.82
CA GLU A 186 13.22 5.73 5.67
C GLU A 186 11.83 5.46 5.09
N TYR A 187 11.68 5.47 3.77
CA TYR A 187 10.44 5.05 3.11
C TYR A 187 10.15 3.56 3.33
N ILE A 188 11.15 2.69 3.30
CA ILE A 188 10.97 1.27 3.65
C ILE A 188 10.48 1.11 5.10
N ARG A 189 11.00 1.92 6.03
CA ARG A 189 10.65 1.85 7.46
C ARG A 189 9.27 2.42 7.81
N TYR A 190 8.91 3.54 7.19
CA TYR A 190 7.76 4.35 7.63
C TYR A 190 6.76 4.69 6.52
N GLY A 191 7.09 4.35 5.28
CA GLY A 191 6.26 4.57 4.10
C GLY A 191 4.92 3.86 4.18
N GLY A 192 3.98 4.32 3.37
CA GLY A 192 2.58 3.91 3.41
C GLY A 192 1.71 4.72 4.39
N THR A 193 2.31 5.52 5.28
CA THR A 193 1.60 6.52 6.09
C THR A 193 2.23 7.90 6.00
N LEU A 194 1.42 8.95 6.21
CA LEU A 194 1.89 10.35 6.17
C LEU A 194 2.32 10.88 7.53
N ARG A 195 2.71 10.01 8.46
CA ARG A 195 3.41 10.42 9.67
C ARG A 195 4.85 9.94 9.55
N ALA A 196 5.79 10.88 9.62
CA ALA A 196 7.18 10.53 9.84
C ALA A 196 7.25 9.67 11.13
N GLY A 197 7.91 8.52 11.06
CA GLY A 197 8.38 7.86 12.26
C GLY A 197 9.23 8.87 13.02
N GLU A 198 8.94 9.08 14.30
CA GLU A 198 9.66 10.04 15.13
C GLU A 198 11.16 9.67 15.11
N LEU A 199 11.96 10.45 14.38
CA LEU A 199 13.41 10.24 14.21
C LEU A 199 14.24 10.51 15.48
N ALA A 200 13.58 10.70 16.62
CA ALA A 200 14.21 10.89 17.92
C ALA A 200 13.87 9.69 18.80
N PHE A 201 14.78 8.72 18.89
CA PHE A 201 14.72 7.62 19.85
C PHE A 201 14.81 8.11 21.32
N ASP A 202 15.08 9.40 21.56
CA ASP A 202 15.39 9.97 22.87
C ASP A 202 14.36 10.99 23.42
N ASP A 203 13.27 11.30 22.70
CA ASP A 203 12.22 12.19 23.22
C ASP A 203 11.06 11.35 23.81
N GLU A 204 11.16 11.05 25.11
CA GLU A 204 10.13 10.32 25.88
C GLU A 204 8.77 11.05 26.00
N ASP A 205 8.65 12.30 25.52
CA ASP A 205 7.52 13.19 25.81
C ASP A 205 6.69 13.67 24.59
N VAL A 206 6.58 12.85 23.54
CA VAL A 206 5.56 13.07 22.47
C VAL A 206 4.83 11.77 22.12
N ASN A 207 4.00 11.27 23.06
CA ASN A 207 2.99 10.21 22.87
C ASN A 207 3.36 9.04 21.93
N ALA A 208 4.19 8.16 22.48
CA ALA A 208 4.53 6.80 22.04
C ALA A 208 3.36 5.84 21.70
N GLN A 209 2.11 6.30 21.63
CA GLN A 209 0.92 5.48 21.28
C GLN A 209 0.48 5.61 19.81
N ASP A 210 1.03 6.56 19.05
CA ASP A 210 0.49 7.00 17.76
C ASP A 210 1.39 6.77 16.53
N ALA A 211 2.58 6.18 16.67
CA ALA A 211 3.37 5.70 15.53
C ALA A 211 2.78 4.37 15.01
N SER A 212 2.55 4.22 13.70
CA SER A 212 1.93 2.97 13.17
C SER A 212 2.90 1.80 13.11
N PHE A 213 4.16 2.06 12.75
CA PHE A 213 5.14 1.05 12.34
C PHE A 213 6.47 1.20 13.09
N ARG A 214 6.41 1.62 14.36
CA ARG A 214 7.62 1.82 15.17
C ARG A 214 8.16 0.50 15.71
N ASP A 215 7.26 -0.35 16.15
CA ASP A 215 7.54 -1.62 16.80
C ASP A 215 6.40 -2.62 16.51
N ASP A 216 6.65 -3.90 16.79
CA ASP A 216 5.71 -5.00 16.55
C ASP A 216 4.33 -4.77 17.19
N GLU A 217 4.29 -4.21 18.40
CA GLU A 217 3.04 -3.94 19.12
C GLU A 217 2.21 -2.85 18.40
N SER A 218 2.87 -1.76 18.01
CA SER A 218 2.23 -0.65 17.28
C SER A 218 1.69 -1.10 15.92
N THR A 219 2.45 -1.96 15.21
CA THR A 219 2.06 -2.54 13.92
C THR A 219 0.88 -3.48 14.08
N ARG A 220 0.92 -4.39 15.06
CA ARG A 220 -0.20 -5.29 15.36
C ARG A 220 -1.47 -4.53 15.71
N ARG A 221 -1.35 -3.47 16.53
CA ARG A 221 -2.47 -2.59 16.86
C ARG A 221 -3.04 -1.89 15.61
N TYR A 222 -2.17 -1.48 14.68
CA TYR A 222 -2.62 -0.91 13.41
C TYR A 222 -3.42 -1.95 12.61
N ILE A 223 -2.92 -3.18 12.46
CA ILE A 223 -3.62 -4.25 11.73
C ILE A 223 -4.97 -4.56 12.39
N ASP A 224 -5.01 -4.77 13.70
CA ASP A 224 -6.24 -5.05 14.43
C ASP A 224 -7.30 -3.96 14.27
N THR A 225 -6.88 -2.69 14.32
CA THR A 225 -7.82 -1.56 14.36
C THR A 225 -8.18 -0.97 13.01
N ALA A 226 -7.23 -0.90 12.08
CA ALA A 226 -7.41 -0.26 10.77
C ALA A 226 -7.70 -1.26 9.65
N ILE A 227 -7.41 -2.55 9.85
CA ILE A 227 -7.65 -3.60 8.85
C ILE A 227 -8.72 -4.57 9.38
N CYS A 228 -8.42 -5.37 10.41
CA CYS A 228 -9.30 -6.45 10.87
C CYS A 228 -10.68 -5.96 11.33
N LYS A 229 -10.73 -4.90 12.16
CA LYS A 229 -11.99 -4.32 12.63
C LYS A 229 -12.80 -3.65 11.52
N ASN A 230 -12.14 -3.05 10.54
CA ASN A 230 -12.83 -2.41 9.41
C ASN A 230 -13.44 -3.46 8.48
N ILE A 231 -12.71 -4.54 8.17
CA ILE A 231 -13.26 -5.67 7.41
C ILE A 231 -14.49 -6.23 8.13
N GLN A 232 -14.38 -6.58 9.41
CA GLN A 232 -15.49 -7.10 10.19
C GLN A 232 -16.68 -6.14 10.26
N HIS A 233 -16.40 -4.84 10.42
CA HIS A 233 -17.43 -3.81 10.46
C HIS A 233 -18.20 -3.74 9.14
N SER A 234 -17.48 -3.64 8.02
CA SER A 234 -18.06 -3.62 6.67
C SER A 234 -18.92 -4.85 6.40
N LEU A 235 -18.39 -6.04 6.67
CA LEU A 235 -19.12 -7.30 6.43
C LEU A 235 -20.38 -7.41 7.31
N ALA A 236 -20.34 -6.91 8.54
CA ALA A 236 -21.50 -6.91 9.43
C ALA A 236 -22.56 -5.85 9.06
N CYS A 237 -22.14 -4.75 8.43
CA CYS A 237 -23.05 -3.67 8.04
C CYS A 237 -23.71 -3.89 6.69
N TYR A 238 -23.15 -4.76 5.85
CA TYR A 238 -23.66 -5.02 4.50
C TYR A 238 -24.63 -6.20 4.48
N GLU A 239 -25.81 -5.98 3.88
CA GLU A 239 -26.90 -6.97 3.75
C GLU A 239 -27.20 -7.70 5.08
N ALA A 240 -27.25 -6.94 6.19
CA ALA A 240 -27.44 -7.47 7.55
C ALA A 240 -26.47 -8.58 7.97
N GLY A 241 -25.23 -8.56 7.46
CA GLY A 241 -24.21 -9.58 7.75
C GLY A 241 -24.20 -10.75 6.77
N GLY A 242 -24.93 -10.68 5.66
CA GLY A 242 -24.99 -11.75 4.65
C GLY A 242 -23.67 -12.02 3.93
N HIS A 243 -22.74 -11.05 3.94
CA HIS A 243 -21.52 -11.12 3.13
C HIS A 243 -20.28 -11.63 3.86
N PHE A 244 -20.42 -12.16 5.07
CA PHE A 244 -19.32 -12.88 5.70
C PHE A 244 -18.91 -14.14 4.91
N ARG A 245 -19.76 -14.66 4.02
CA ARG A 245 -19.49 -15.86 3.20
C ARG A 245 -18.99 -17.01 4.10
N HIS A 246 -17.84 -17.62 3.80
CA HIS A 246 -17.29 -18.71 4.60
C HIS A 246 -16.64 -18.22 5.90
N LEU A 247 -16.31 -16.92 5.99
CA LEU A 247 -15.75 -16.30 7.18
C LEU A 247 -16.75 -16.13 8.33
N TYR A 248 -18.05 -16.37 8.11
CA TYR A 248 -19.08 -16.22 9.16
C TYR A 248 -18.80 -17.12 10.37
N SER A 249 -18.36 -18.36 10.12
CA SER A 249 -17.97 -19.31 11.16
C SER A 249 -16.84 -18.78 12.06
N LEU A 250 -15.82 -18.16 11.45
CA LEU A 250 -14.70 -17.54 12.16
C LEU A 250 -15.16 -16.28 12.90
N TYR A 251 -16.09 -15.52 12.33
CA TYR A 251 -16.66 -14.33 12.96
C TYR A 251 -17.46 -14.67 14.22
N GLU A 252 -18.37 -15.65 14.16
CA GLU A 252 -19.16 -16.10 15.31
C GLU A 252 -18.30 -16.68 16.43
N ALA A 253 -17.21 -17.36 16.07
CA ALA A 253 -16.24 -17.89 17.04
C ALA A 253 -15.34 -16.79 17.66
N GLY A 254 -15.39 -15.55 17.16
CA GLY A 254 -14.47 -14.49 17.58
C GLY A 254 -13.04 -14.65 17.05
N GLU A 255 -12.82 -15.54 16.09
CA GLU A 255 -11.50 -15.92 15.56
C GLU A 255 -11.14 -15.21 14.26
N LEU A 256 -12.06 -14.46 13.64
CA LEU A 256 -11.80 -13.80 12.35
C LEU A 256 -10.64 -12.78 12.43
N THR A 257 -10.51 -12.06 13.55
CA THR A 257 -9.37 -11.16 13.78
C THR A 257 -8.05 -11.94 13.77
N SER A 258 -8.01 -13.09 14.46
CA SER A 258 -6.85 -13.98 14.50
C SER A 258 -6.52 -14.53 13.11
N ALA A 259 -7.54 -14.95 12.35
CA ALA A 259 -7.38 -15.50 11.02
C ALA A 259 -6.81 -14.48 10.02
N ILE A 260 -7.32 -13.24 10.01
CA ILE A 260 -6.80 -12.18 9.14
C ILE A 260 -5.35 -11.85 9.48
N ASN A 261 -5.03 -11.66 10.78
CA ASN A 261 -3.66 -11.40 11.21
C ASN A 261 -2.70 -12.51 10.77
N ARG A 262 -3.09 -13.78 10.96
CA ARG A 262 -2.28 -14.93 10.56
C ARG A 262 -1.99 -14.96 9.07
N ILE A 263 -2.97 -14.67 8.23
CA ILE A 263 -2.77 -14.64 6.77
C ILE A 263 -1.80 -13.51 6.38
N ILE A 264 -1.89 -12.34 7.02
CA ILE A 264 -0.93 -11.25 6.82
C ILE A 264 0.48 -11.65 7.28
N GLU A 265 0.59 -12.29 8.44
CA GLU A 265 1.86 -12.81 8.96
C GLU A 265 2.46 -13.88 8.04
N ASP A 266 1.69 -14.86 7.56
CA ASP A 266 2.13 -15.90 6.64
C ASP A 266 2.68 -15.30 5.33
N MET A 267 1.99 -14.34 4.73
CA MET A 267 2.49 -13.64 3.54
C MET A 267 3.84 -12.94 3.79
N ASN A 268 4.02 -12.32 4.95
CA ASN A 268 5.28 -11.68 5.31
C ASN A 268 6.39 -12.69 5.62
N HIS A 269 6.03 -13.81 6.23
CA HIS A 269 6.97 -14.85 6.54
C HIS A 269 7.49 -15.56 5.29
N ARG A 270 6.60 -15.88 4.34
CA ARG A 270 7.00 -16.44 3.04
C ARG A 270 7.93 -15.50 2.29
N PHE A 271 7.72 -14.19 2.42
CA PHE A 271 8.65 -13.19 1.90
C PHE A 271 10.01 -13.23 2.61
N LEU A 272 10.05 -13.29 3.95
CA LEU A 272 11.33 -13.42 4.63
C LEU A 272 12.03 -14.72 4.25
N LEU A 273 11.30 -15.83 4.11
CA LEU A 273 11.87 -17.07 3.59
C LEU A 273 12.44 -16.89 2.19
N SER A 274 11.72 -16.27 1.26
CA SER A 274 12.22 -16.10 -0.11
C SER A 274 13.49 -15.24 -0.14
N VAL A 275 13.55 -14.18 0.67
CA VAL A 275 14.79 -13.40 0.87
C VAL A 275 15.93 -14.31 1.33
N LEU A 276 15.64 -15.23 2.24
CA LEU A 276 16.65 -16.10 2.84
C LEU A 276 16.98 -17.36 2.02
N THR A 277 16.11 -17.82 1.13
CA THR A 277 16.37 -18.98 0.29
C THR A 277 16.97 -18.57 -1.04
N ASP A 278 16.44 -17.51 -1.65
CA ASP A 278 16.76 -17.15 -3.02
C ASP A 278 18.05 -16.31 -3.06
N ASP A 279 18.26 -15.38 -2.11
CA ASP A 279 19.48 -14.55 -2.06
C ASP A 279 20.68 -15.27 -1.44
N PHE A 280 20.43 -16.31 -0.63
CA PHE A 280 21.50 -17.16 -0.10
C PHE A 280 21.99 -18.15 -1.17
N GLN A 281 21.11 -18.55 -2.09
CA GLN A 281 21.51 -19.26 -3.30
C GLN A 281 22.15 -18.34 -4.35
N SER A 282 21.80 -17.05 -4.40
CA SER A 282 22.18 -16.12 -5.49
C SER A 282 23.65 -15.64 -5.48
N HIS A 283 24.51 -16.15 -4.59
CA HIS A 283 25.90 -15.73 -4.38
C HIS A 283 26.08 -14.37 -3.67
N ASP A 284 25.03 -13.58 -3.42
CA ASP A 284 25.16 -12.20 -2.94
C ASP A 284 25.63 -12.09 -1.49
N LEU A 285 25.23 -13.02 -0.61
CA LEU A 285 25.79 -13.09 0.76
C LEU A 285 27.23 -13.57 0.81
N ARG A 286 27.63 -14.54 -0.03
CA ARG A 286 29.04 -14.95 -0.17
C ARG A 286 29.89 -13.81 -0.73
N LEU A 287 29.33 -13.01 -1.63
CA LEU A 287 29.97 -11.82 -2.18
C LEU A 287 30.08 -10.74 -1.11
N THR A 288 29.04 -10.50 -0.29
CA THR A 288 29.16 -9.59 0.84
C THR A 288 30.13 -10.09 1.89
N ALA A 289 30.17 -11.40 2.21
CA ALA A 289 31.21 -11.98 3.06
C ALA A 289 32.61 -11.70 2.48
N SER A 290 32.79 -11.91 1.17
CA SER A 290 34.03 -11.56 0.50
C SER A 290 34.33 -10.06 0.50
N ASN A 291 33.33 -9.19 0.45
CA ASN A 291 33.50 -7.74 0.42
C ASN A 291 33.76 -7.18 1.81
N LEU A 292 33.10 -7.69 2.86
CA LEU A 292 33.35 -7.34 4.26
C LEU A 292 34.75 -7.74 4.70
N ARG A 293 35.27 -8.90 4.27
CA ARG A 293 36.69 -9.27 4.45
C ARG A 293 37.66 -8.25 3.84
N LYS A 294 37.25 -7.64 2.72
CA LYS A 294 38.04 -6.67 1.95
C LYS A 294 37.71 -5.21 2.32
N GLU A 295 36.80 -4.99 3.27
CA GLU A 295 36.35 -3.65 3.63
C GLU A 295 37.52 -2.88 4.23
N ARG A 296 37.72 -1.63 3.78
CA ARG A 296 38.86 -0.80 4.18
C ARG A 296 38.67 -0.22 5.57
N ASP A 297 37.42 0.00 5.96
CA ASP A 297 37.02 0.44 7.29
C ASP A 297 37.17 -0.72 8.30
N PRO A 298 38.10 -0.62 9.28
CA PRO A 298 38.32 -1.67 10.27
C PRO A 298 37.10 -1.96 11.14
N GLU A 299 36.21 -0.99 11.36
CA GLU A 299 35.00 -1.20 12.18
C GLU A 299 33.90 -1.97 11.45
N LYS A 300 33.91 -1.95 10.10
CA LYS A 300 32.97 -2.68 9.24
C LYS A 300 33.54 -3.99 8.71
N ARG A 301 34.85 -4.19 8.80
CA ARG A 301 35.51 -5.44 8.42
C ARG A 301 35.17 -6.54 9.42
N THR A 302 34.54 -7.61 8.95
CA THR A 302 34.16 -8.75 9.79
C THR A 302 34.23 -10.06 8.99
N GLU A 303 34.59 -11.15 9.66
CA GLU A 303 34.55 -12.53 9.16
C GLU A 303 33.28 -13.26 9.59
N ILE A 304 32.36 -12.57 10.28
CA ILE A 304 31.18 -13.20 10.87
C ILE A 304 30.29 -13.91 9.85
N LEU A 305 30.19 -13.38 8.62
CA LEU A 305 29.41 -14.00 7.55
C LEU A 305 29.97 -15.36 7.10
N ASP A 306 31.21 -15.69 7.44
CA ASP A 306 31.80 -17.00 7.20
C ASP A 306 31.47 -18.02 8.31
N HIS A 307 30.96 -17.53 9.45
CA HIS A 307 30.57 -18.34 10.61
C HIS A 307 29.05 -18.45 10.77
N ILE A 308 28.25 -17.66 10.04
CA ILE A 308 26.80 -17.83 9.99
C ILE A 308 26.50 -19.11 9.23
N ASP A 309 26.04 -20.13 9.95
CA ASP A 309 25.47 -21.34 9.35
C ASP A 309 24.11 -21.00 8.74
N THR A 310 24.15 -20.56 7.49
CA THR A 310 22.97 -20.11 6.74
C THR A 310 21.96 -21.22 6.52
N GLU A 311 22.40 -22.47 6.40
CA GLU A 311 21.51 -23.63 6.27
C GLU A 311 20.73 -23.82 7.58
N SER A 312 21.41 -23.72 8.72
CA SER A 312 20.78 -23.77 10.05
C SER A 312 19.78 -22.61 10.28
N VAL A 313 20.14 -21.36 9.90
CA VAL A 313 19.23 -20.20 10.00
C VAL A 313 17.97 -20.40 9.17
N THR A 314 18.14 -20.85 7.92
CA THR A 314 17.03 -21.07 6.98
C THR A 314 16.15 -22.23 7.45
N GLN A 315 16.75 -23.35 7.88
CA GLN A 315 16.02 -24.49 8.44
C GLN A 315 15.22 -24.08 9.68
N ARG A 316 15.79 -23.25 10.57
CA ARG A 316 15.09 -22.81 11.78
C ARG A 316 13.89 -21.93 11.47
N LEU A 317 13.99 -21.06 10.47
CA LEU A 317 12.84 -20.27 10.03
C LEU A 317 11.78 -21.13 9.35
N MET A 318 12.18 -22.12 8.55
CA MET A 318 11.25 -23.12 8.02
C MET A 318 10.55 -23.88 9.15
N GLU A 319 11.24 -24.25 10.23
CA GLU A 319 10.63 -24.90 11.39
C GLU A 319 9.66 -23.98 12.14
N LEU A 320 10.02 -22.72 12.37
CA LEU A 320 9.11 -21.73 12.97
C LEU A 320 7.84 -21.58 12.13
N LEU A 321 7.98 -21.70 10.81
CA LEU A 321 6.85 -21.64 9.89
C LEU A 321 6.04 -22.92 9.86
N ASP A 322 6.68 -24.08 9.88
CA ASP A 322 5.99 -25.37 9.97
C ASP A 322 5.24 -25.53 11.29
N ILE A 323 5.79 -25.03 12.40
CA ILE A 323 5.10 -24.99 13.70
C ILE A 323 3.83 -24.13 13.57
N ARG A 324 3.94 -22.94 12.98
CA ARG A 324 2.80 -22.05 12.77
C ARG A 324 1.78 -22.61 11.77
N ASN A 325 2.21 -23.21 10.66
CA ASN A 325 1.34 -23.91 9.71
C ASN A 325 0.55 -25.04 10.39
N LYS A 326 1.16 -25.75 11.35
CA LYS A 326 0.45 -26.75 12.17
C LYS A 326 -0.55 -26.11 13.15
N GLU A 327 -0.24 -24.92 13.67
CA GLU A 327 -1.19 -24.11 14.46
C GLU A 327 -2.32 -23.48 13.60
N GLU A 328 -2.13 -23.31 12.30
CA GLU A 328 -3.17 -22.88 11.35
C GLU A 328 -4.17 -24.01 11.09
N GLN A 329 -3.66 -25.23 10.91
CA GLN A 329 -4.48 -26.43 10.80
C GLN A 329 -5.29 -26.69 12.08
N SER A 330 -4.79 -26.28 13.26
CA SER A 330 -5.51 -26.45 14.52
C SER A 330 -6.67 -25.47 14.73
N ILE A 331 -6.67 -24.30 14.07
CA ILE A 331 -7.79 -23.35 14.05
C ILE A 331 -8.81 -23.66 12.94
N GLY A 332 -8.44 -24.46 11.93
CA GLY A 332 -9.33 -24.83 10.83
C GLY A 332 -9.46 -23.73 9.76
N ILE A 333 -8.42 -22.93 9.54
CA ILE A 333 -8.36 -22.00 8.40
C ILE A 333 -8.27 -22.85 7.10
N THR A 334 -9.19 -22.61 6.17
CA THR A 334 -9.27 -23.34 4.89
C THR A 334 -8.74 -22.48 3.75
N ASP A 335 -8.40 -23.10 2.61
CA ASP A 335 -8.00 -22.37 1.39
C ASP A 335 -9.06 -21.35 0.94
N THR A 336 -10.35 -21.67 1.16
CA THR A 336 -11.45 -20.75 0.89
C THR A 336 -11.38 -19.51 1.78
N HIS A 337 -11.09 -19.66 3.07
CA HIS A 337 -10.91 -18.53 3.98
C HIS A 337 -9.72 -17.66 3.54
N ILE A 338 -8.60 -18.28 3.15
CA ILE A 338 -7.41 -17.56 2.68
C ILE A 338 -7.74 -16.72 1.45
N ARG A 339 -8.44 -17.30 0.47
CA ARG A 339 -8.84 -16.61 -0.75
C ARG A 339 -9.77 -15.42 -0.48
N GLU A 340 -10.80 -15.61 0.34
CA GLU A 340 -11.75 -14.53 0.68
C GLU A 340 -11.08 -13.40 1.47
N ILE A 341 -10.17 -13.73 2.39
CA ILE A 341 -9.42 -12.70 3.12
C ILE A 341 -8.48 -11.94 2.17
N LYS A 342 -7.78 -12.63 1.26
CA LYS A 342 -6.94 -11.97 0.23
C LYS A 342 -7.75 -11.06 -0.68
N GLU A 343 -8.97 -11.44 -1.06
CA GLU A 343 -9.91 -10.60 -1.83
C GLU A 343 -10.17 -9.28 -1.08
N TYR A 344 -10.48 -9.35 0.22
CA TYR A 344 -10.71 -8.16 1.03
C TYR A 344 -9.44 -7.32 1.23
N LEU A 345 -8.27 -7.93 1.45
CA LEU A 345 -7.01 -7.19 1.55
C LEU A 345 -6.65 -6.48 0.23
N SER A 346 -7.00 -7.08 -0.91
CA SER A 346 -6.81 -6.48 -2.24
C SER A 346 -7.80 -5.33 -2.46
N ALA A 347 -9.05 -5.47 -2.05
CA ALA A 347 -10.06 -4.41 -2.09
C ALA A 347 -9.69 -3.18 -1.23
N LEU A 348 -8.91 -3.38 -0.15
CA LEU A 348 -8.34 -2.31 0.66
C LEU A 348 -7.12 -1.62 0.00
N GLU A 349 -6.65 -2.15 -1.14
CA GLU A 349 -5.32 -1.94 -1.73
C GLU A 349 -4.17 -2.16 -0.74
N LEU A 350 -4.32 -3.05 0.25
CA LEU A 350 -3.22 -3.37 1.16
C LEU A 350 -2.19 -4.26 0.47
N ILE A 351 -2.67 -5.17 -0.36
CA ILE A 351 -1.86 -6.09 -1.16
C ILE A 351 -2.12 -5.91 -2.65
N VAL A 352 -1.10 -6.15 -3.46
CA VAL A 352 -1.15 -6.13 -4.92
C VAL A 352 -0.40 -7.34 -5.45
N ASN A 353 -0.99 -8.07 -6.40
CA ASN A 353 -0.30 -9.15 -7.08
C ASN A 353 0.45 -8.60 -8.29
N CYS A 354 1.77 -8.55 -8.22
CA CYS A 354 2.60 -8.10 -9.33
C CYS A 354 2.86 -9.26 -10.32
N PRO A 355 2.88 -8.99 -11.63
CA PRO A 355 3.07 -10.04 -12.62
C PRO A 355 4.50 -10.59 -12.57
N ILE A 356 4.60 -11.91 -12.47
CA ILE A 356 5.81 -12.68 -12.81
C ILE A 356 5.56 -13.37 -14.13
N GLU A 357 6.40 -13.06 -15.11
CA GLU A 357 6.47 -13.75 -16.39
C GLU A 357 7.62 -14.74 -16.38
N THR A 358 7.53 -15.80 -17.18
CA THR A 358 8.63 -16.74 -17.37
C THR A 358 9.13 -16.70 -18.80
N ALA A 359 10.38 -17.06 -19.07
CA ALA A 359 10.86 -17.12 -20.45
C ALA A 359 10.09 -18.15 -21.32
N ASP A 360 9.41 -19.13 -20.70
CA ASP A 360 8.65 -20.18 -21.37
C ASP A 360 7.15 -19.85 -21.44
N PRO A 361 6.56 -19.72 -22.65
CA PRO A 361 5.14 -19.41 -22.80
C PRO A 361 4.23 -20.46 -22.14
N GLY A 362 3.29 -20.04 -21.30
CA GLY A 362 2.26 -20.91 -20.72
C GLY A 362 2.62 -21.58 -19.40
N ALA A 363 3.73 -21.20 -18.75
CA ALA A 363 3.98 -21.57 -17.36
C ALA A 363 2.85 -21.07 -16.44
N LYS A 364 2.60 -21.79 -15.34
CA LYS A 364 1.61 -21.36 -14.34
C LYS A 364 2.00 -19.99 -13.80
N SER A 365 1.03 -19.10 -13.68
CA SER A 365 1.20 -17.82 -12.98
C SER A 365 1.73 -18.08 -11.58
N VAL A 366 2.85 -17.45 -11.24
CA VAL A 366 3.38 -17.42 -9.88
C VAL A 366 2.76 -16.21 -9.18
N GLU A 367 2.19 -16.43 -8.01
CA GLU A 367 1.64 -15.34 -7.19
C GLU A 367 2.81 -14.55 -6.59
N HIS A 368 2.82 -13.23 -6.79
CA HIS A 368 3.81 -12.32 -6.22
C HIS A 368 3.11 -11.17 -5.52
N ILE A 369 2.69 -11.45 -4.29
CA ILE A 369 1.98 -10.48 -3.46
C ILE A 369 2.96 -9.48 -2.84
N LEU A 370 2.75 -8.21 -3.16
CA LEU A 370 3.42 -7.06 -2.57
C LEU A 370 2.49 -6.34 -1.60
N PHE A 371 3.03 -5.83 -0.51
CA PHE A 371 2.31 -4.92 0.38
C PHE A 371 2.53 -3.46 -0.06
N THR A 372 1.44 -2.70 -0.17
CA THR A 372 1.51 -1.26 -0.51
C THR A 372 1.93 -0.38 0.68
N GLN A 373 2.06 -0.99 1.86
CA GLN A 373 2.46 -0.38 3.12
C GLN A 373 3.85 -0.92 3.51
N PRO A 374 4.95 -0.37 2.95
CA PRO A 374 6.28 -0.93 3.16
C PRO A 374 6.69 -0.90 4.64
N GLY A 375 6.35 0.15 5.39
CA GLY A 375 6.67 0.23 6.82
C GLY A 375 6.08 -0.91 7.65
N MET A 376 4.86 -1.35 7.33
CA MET A 376 4.21 -2.48 7.98
C MET A 376 5.01 -3.79 7.74
N ARG A 377 5.36 -4.06 6.48
CA ARG A 377 6.12 -5.26 6.08
C ARG A 377 7.51 -5.27 6.72
N TYR A 378 8.23 -4.16 6.66
CA TYR A 378 9.56 -4.05 7.24
C TYR A 378 9.54 -4.26 8.75
N CYS A 379 8.58 -3.66 9.46
CA CYS A 379 8.46 -3.81 10.91
C CYS A 379 8.22 -5.28 11.31
N GLN A 380 7.34 -6.00 10.60
CA GLN A 380 7.09 -7.41 10.87
C GLN A 380 8.30 -8.30 10.54
N ALA A 381 9.00 -8.03 9.42
CA ALA A 381 10.24 -8.72 9.09
C ALA A 381 11.32 -8.48 10.17
N GLN A 382 11.44 -7.24 10.65
CA GLN A 382 12.35 -6.88 11.73
C GLN A 382 12.03 -7.62 13.03
N ALA A 383 10.75 -7.67 13.43
CA ALA A 383 10.32 -8.40 14.61
C ALA A 383 10.68 -9.90 14.52
N LEU A 384 10.45 -10.51 13.35
CA LEU A 384 10.78 -11.92 13.11
C LEU A 384 12.28 -12.19 13.17
N VAL A 385 13.11 -11.34 12.55
CA VAL A 385 14.57 -11.46 12.60
C VAL A 385 15.09 -11.32 14.04
N HIS A 386 14.58 -10.36 14.81
CA HIS A 386 14.97 -10.23 16.22
C HIS A 386 14.49 -11.40 17.08
N SER A 387 13.32 -11.98 16.80
CA SER A 387 12.86 -13.19 17.46
C SER A 387 13.77 -14.36 17.16
N LEU A 388 14.21 -14.51 15.91
CA LEU A 388 15.14 -15.55 15.47
C LEU A 388 16.48 -15.47 16.23
N MET A 389 17.03 -14.26 16.40
CA MET A 389 18.31 -14.09 17.12
C MET A 389 18.24 -14.46 18.62
N LYS A 390 17.03 -14.54 19.20
CA LYS A 390 16.82 -14.95 20.60
C LYS A 390 16.62 -16.46 20.76
N ASP A 391 16.52 -17.20 19.67
CA ASP A 391 16.32 -18.64 19.68
C ASP A 391 17.55 -19.37 20.24
N GLU A 392 17.33 -20.53 20.89
CA GLU A 392 18.39 -21.35 21.50
C GLU A 392 19.49 -21.73 20.49
N THR A 393 19.16 -21.86 19.22
CA THR A 393 20.10 -22.14 18.12
C THR A 393 21.20 -21.07 18.03
N PHE A 394 20.88 -19.81 18.33
CA PHE A 394 21.82 -18.69 18.28
C PHE A 394 22.41 -18.36 19.67
N SER A 395 22.11 -19.16 20.70
CA SER A 395 22.60 -18.94 22.07
C SER A 395 24.13 -19.03 22.17
N ALA A 396 24.78 -19.75 21.25
CA ALA A 396 26.23 -19.88 21.18
C ALA A 396 26.93 -18.63 20.60
N LEU A 397 26.19 -17.74 19.92
CA LEU A 397 26.72 -16.48 19.41
C LEU A 397 26.77 -15.42 20.52
N SER A 398 27.80 -14.59 20.51
CA SER A 398 27.85 -13.38 21.31
C SER A 398 26.78 -12.37 20.91
N GLU A 399 26.43 -11.44 21.80
CA GLU A 399 25.45 -10.39 21.51
C GLU A 399 25.87 -9.48 20.34
N LEU A 400 27.18 -9.25 20.19
CA LEU A 400 27.72 -8.54 19.02
C LEU A 400 27.46 -9.32 17.73
N GLU A 401 27.69 -10.64 17.75
CA GLU A 401 27.50 -11.50 16.59
C GLU A 401 26.02 -11.57 16.17
N LYS A 402 25.11 -11.70 17.13
CA LYS A 402 23.66 -11.65 16.89
C LYS A 402 23.23 -10.32 16.27
N THR A 403 23.75 -9.21 16.77
CA THR A 403 23.43 -7.87 16.26
C THR A 403 23.90 -7.70 14.82
N GLN A 404 25.12 -8.17 14.51
CA GLN A 404 25.67 -8.14 13.15
C GLN A 404 24.89 -9.04 12.19
N ALA A 405 24.54 -10.26 12.60
CA ALA A 405 23.76 -11.20 11.80
C ALA A 405 22.35 -10.63 11.49
N ALA A 406 21.64 -10.11 12.50
CA ALA A 406 20.36 -9.43 12.29
C ALA A 406 20.49 -8.25 11.34
N GLY A 407 21.49 -7.39 11.54
CA GLY A 407 21.72 -6.22 10.69
C GLY A 407 21.90 -6.61 9.22
N ARG A 408 22.59 -7.73 8.95
CA ARG A 408 22.79 -8.24 7.59
C ARG A 408 21.50 -8.82 6.99
N ILE A 409 20.74 -9.63 7.72
CA ILE A 409 19.46 -10.15 7.22
C ILE A 409 18.52 -8.98 6.87
N LEU A 410 18.48 -7.95 7.72
CA LEU A 410 17.68 -6.75 7.48
C LEU A 410 18.19 -5.89 6.32
N GLU A 411 19.44 -6.05 5.90
CA GLU A 411 19.96 -5.43 4.67
C GLU A 411 19.41 -6.15 3.43
N GLU A 412 19.40 -7.49 3.43
CA GLU A 412 18.79 -8.29 2.35
C GLU A 412 17.29 -8.04 2.24
N VAL A 413 16.59 -7.98 3.38
CA VAL A 413 15.17 -7.60 3.42
C VAL A 413 14.95 -6.25 2.75
N ARG A 414 15.81 -5.26 3.01
CA ARG A 414 15.72 -3.94 2.35
C ARG A 414 16.04 -4.01 0.86
N GLY A 415 16.97 -4.87 0.46
CA GLY A 415 17.24 -5.22 -0.95
C GLY A 415 15.99 -5.66 -1.69
N ARG A 416 15.35 -6.73 -1.20
CA ARG A 416 14.14 -7.26 -1.80
C ARG A 416 12.94 -6.32 -1.72
N MET A 417 12.79 -5.58 -0.62
CA MET A 417 11.75 -4.56 -0.54
C MET A 417 11.97 -3.43 -1.54
N LEU A 418 13.22 -3.06 -1.85
CA LEU A 418 13.53 -2.06 -2.87
C LEU A 418 13.14 -2.56 -4.27
N GLU A 419 13.43 -3.82 -4.59
CA GLU A 419 12.96 -4.46 -5.83
C GLU A 419 11.43 -4.37 -5.95
N ASP A 420 10.71 -4.78 -4.90
CA ASP A 420 9.25 -4.75 -4.84
C ASP A 420 8.68 -3.34 -5.00
N ILE A 421 9.29 -2.34 -4.33
CA ILE A 421 8.87 -0.94 -4.42
C ILE A 421 9.06 -0.44 -5.84
N VAL A 422 10.24 -0.61 -6.44
CA VAL A 422 10.50 -0.15 -7.81
C VAL A 422 9.55 -0.82 -8.80
N LEU A 423 9.33 -2.13 -8.68
CA LEU A 423 8.40 -2.85 -9.55
C LEU A 423 6.98 -2.30 -9.42
N LEU A 424 6.48 -2.12 -8.19
CA LEU A 424 5.13 -1.62 -7.91
C LEU A 424 4.94 -0.19 -8.40
N GLU A 425 5.86 0.73 -8.09
CA GLU A 425 5.73 2.14 -8.46
C GLU A 425 5.84 2.32 -9.97
N THR A 426 6.74 1.58 -10.64
CA THR A 426 6.87 1.60 -12.10
C THR A 426 5.61 1.05 -12.75
N MET A 427 5.07 -0.07 -12.25
CA MET A 427 3.83 -0.66 -12.76
C MET A 427 2.63 0.29 -12.59
N LYS A 428 2.52 0.99 -11.45
CA LYS A 428 1.45 1.96 -11.21
C LYS A 428 1.59 3.25 -12.05
N SER A 429 2.80 3.56 -12.49
CA SER A 429 3.10 4.74 -13.32
C SER A 429 3.09 4.44 -14.81
N ALA A 430 3.04 3.16 -15.20
CA ALA A 430 3.03 2.74 -16.59
C ALA A 430 1.67 3.02 -17.25
N ASP A 431 1.71 3.43 -18.52
CA ASP A 431 0.50 3.53 -19.33
C ASP A 431 0.05 2.14 -19.84
N ARG A 432 -1.06 2.13 -20.62
CA ARG A 432 -1.62 0.89 -21.17
C ARG A 432 -0.76 0.22 -22.25
N GLU A 433 0.18 0.95 -22.85
CA GLU A 433 1.08 0.43 -23.89
C GLU A 433 2.31 -0.25 -23.28
N HIS A 434 2.59 -0.02 -21.98
CA HIS A 434 3.75 -0.57 -21.28
C HIS A 434 3.35 -1.62 -20.26
N ARG A 435 3.87 -2.84 -20.43
CA ARG A 435 3.77 -3.91 -19.43
C ARG A 435 5.02 -3.98 -18.59
N VAL A 436 4.82 -3.92 -17.27
CA VAL A 436 5.90 -3.98 -16.28
C VAL A 436 5.75 -5.28 -15.50
N PHE A 437 6.80 -6.10 -15.48
CA PHE A 437 6.79 -7.40 -14.81
C PHE A 437 8.18 -7.87 -14.41
N LYS A 438 8.24 -8.82 -13.48
CA LYS A 438 9.47 -9.56 -13.17
C LYS A 438 9.61 -10.73 -14.13
N LEU A 439 10.82 -11.01 -14.64
CA LEU A 439 11.03 -12.08 -15.63
C LEU A 439 11.92 -13.19 -15.08
N GLN A 440 11.36 -14.38 -14.90
CA GLN A 440 12.06 -15.56 -14.41
C GLN A 440 12.57 -16.48 -15.52
N PHE A 441 13.77 -17.00 -15.32
CA PHE A 441 14.39 -18.04 -16.14
C PHE A 441 14.59 -19.33 -15.33
N ALA A 442 15.00 -20.41 -15.99
CA ALA A 442 15.37 -21.64 -15.30
C ALA A 442 16.50 -21.44 -14.26
N VAL A 443 17.40 -20.47 -14.50
CA VAL A 443 18.44 -20.06 -13.55
C VAL A 443 18.58 -18.54 -13.60
N GLY A 444 18.16 -17.87 -12.52
CA GLY A 444 18.18 -16.42 -12.37
C GLY A 444 16.95 -15.73 -12.95
N GLU A 445 16.94 -14.41 -12.81
CA GLU A 445 15.80 -13.54 -13.15
C GLU A 445 16.30 -12.18 -13.65
N PHE A 446 15.39 -11.40 -14.23
CA PHE A 446 15.50 -9.94 -14.26
C PHE A 446 14.49 -9.38 -13.26
N ASP A 447 14.96 -8.49 -12.38
CA ASP A 447 14.15 -7.91 -11.31
C ASP A 447 12.95 -7.15 -11.86
N MET A 448 13.14 -6.48 -13.01
CA MET A 448 12.06 -5.82 -13.74
C MET A 448 12.34 -5.78 -15.25
N VAL A 449 11.28 -5.93 -16.03
CA VAL A 449 11.23 -5.72 -17.48
C VAL A 449 10.08 -4.77 -17.78
N ILE A 450 10.36 -3.74 -18.59
CA ILE A 450 9.35 -2.86 -19.16
C ILE A 450 9.24 -3.21 -20.64
N TYR A 451 8.10 -3.73 -21.06
CA TYR A 451 7.80 -4.11 -22.44
C TYR A 451 6.82 -3.12 -23.06
N ASP A 452 7.27 -2.40 -24.09
CA ASP A 452 6.44 -1.55 -24.93
C ASP A 452 5.76 -2.43 -25.99
N GLU A 453 4.46 -2.65 -25.84
CA GLU A 453 3.69 -3.52 -26.73
C GLU A 453 3.53 -2.94 -28.14
N LYS A 454 3.65 -1.62 -28.28
CA LYS A 454 3.41 -0.89 -29.53
C LYS A 454 4.65 -0.85 -30.40
N GLU A 455 5.79 -0.51 -29.81
CA GLU A 455 7.09 -0.53 -30.48
C GLU A 455 7.71 -1.94 -30.51
N ASN A 456 7.11 -2.89 -29.77
CA ASN A 456 7.56 -4.26 -29.62
C ASN A 456 9.04 -4.31 -29.25
N CYS A 457 9.38 -3.68 -28.12
CA CYS A 457 10.74 -3.65 -27.59
C CYS A 457 10.73 -3.58 -26.06
N CYS A 458 11.85 -3.88 -25.43
CA CYS A 458 11.91 -3.91 -23.97
C CYS A 458 13.15 -3.24 -23.38
N GLU A 459 13.01 -2.88 -22.10
CA GLU A 459 14.10 -2.45 -21.23
C GLU A 459 14.18 -3.44 -20.06
N ILE A 460 15.41 -3.82 -19.69
CA ILE A 460 15.67 -4.80 -18.62
C ILE A 460 16.46 -4.18 -17.48
N PHE A 461 16.10 -4.55 -16.25
CA PHE A 461 16.57 -3.90 -15.04
C PHE A 461 17.05 -4.92 -14.01
N GLU A 462 18.14 -4.56 -13.33
CA GLU A 462 18.57 -5.12 -12.04
C GLU A 462 18.45 -4.01 -10.98
N ILE A 463 17.95 -4.35 -9.80
CA ILE A 463 17.74 -3.40 -8.71
C ILE A 463 18.61 -3.83 -7.54
N LYS A 464 19.36 -2.89 -6.97
CA LYS A 464 20.35 -3.19 -5.93
C LYS A 464 20.30 -2.14 -4.84
N HIS A 465 20.17 -2.57 -3.59
CA HIS A 465 20.20 -1.65 -2.44
C HIS A 465 21.59 -1.05 -2.18
N SER A 466 22.67 -1.60 -2.73
CA SER A 466 24.01 -1.05 -2.56
C SER A 466 24.19 0.32 -3.23
N ASP A 467 25.10 1.14 -2.69
CA ASP A 467 25.62 2.37 -3.27
C ASP A 467 26.91 2.16 -4.09
N LYS A 468 27.44 0.93 -4.12
CA LYS A 468 28.68 0.57 -4.83
C LYS A 468 28.37 -0.02 -6.20
N GLN A 469 29.19 0.31 -7.19
CA GLN A 469 29.17 -0.32 -8.50
C GLN A 469 30.09 -1.54 -8.50
N VAL A 470 29.54 -2.73 -8.71
CA VAL A 470 30.32 -3.97 -8.85
C VAL A 470 29.86 -4.80 -10.05
N PRO A 471 30.76 -5.40 -10.85
CA PRO A 471 30.39 -6.16 -12.05
C PRO A 471 29.37 -7.28 -11.86
N ALA A 472 29.31 -7.85 -10.66
CA ALA A 472 28.35 -8.91 -10.32
C ALA A 472 26.89 -8.43 -10.42
N GLN A 473 26.62 -7.14 -10.22
CA GLN A 473 25.25 -6.58 -10.22
C GLN A 473 24.57 -6.61 -11.58
N TYR A 474 25.33 -6.58 -12.68
CA TYR A 474 24.78 -6.64 -14.03
C TYR A 474 25.00 -7.99 -14.71
N ARG A 475 25.43 -9.03 -13.97
CA ARG A 475 25.81 -10.32 -14.56
C ARG A 475 24.70 -10.94 -15.41
N HIS A 476 23.45 -10.79 -14.98
CA HIS A 476 22.30 -11.30 -15.72
C HIS A 476 21.99 -10.42 -16.94
N LEU A 477 22.12 -9.10 -16.83
CA LEU A 477 21.97 -8.18 -17.97
C LEU A 477 23.03 -8.39 -19.06
N ALA A 478 24.18 -8.97 -18.71
CA ALA A 478 25.24 -9.35 -19.63
C ALA A 478 25.16 -10.82 -20.10
N ASP A 479 24.20 -11.59 -19.61
CA ASP A 479 24.00 -12.98 -19.99
C ASP A 479 23.28 -13.05 -21.35
N GLN A 480 24.04 -13.42 -22.38
CA GLN A 480 23.54 -13.45 -23.75
C GLN A 480 22.39 -14.44 -23.93
N GLU A 481 22.38 -15.57 -23.22
CA GLU A 481 21.29 -16.54 -23.34
C GLU A 481 19.98 -15.98 -22.80
N LYS A 482 20.04 -15.29 -21.65
CA LYS A 482 18.87 -14.60 -21.08
C LYS A 482 18.39 -13.48 -22.01
N CYS A 483 19.31 -12.67 -22.51
CA CYS A 483 18.99 -11.60 -23.47
C CYS A 483 18.29 -12.16 -24.72
N ASP A 484 18.84 -13.20 -25.34
CA ASP A 484 18.28 -13.82 -26.54
C ASP A 484 16.86 -14.39 -26.28
N LYS A 485 16.63 -15.00 -25.12
CA LYS A 485 15.30 -15.51 -24.74
C LYS A 485 14.30 -14.39 -24.55
N THR A 486 14.70 -13.31 -23.88
CA THR A 486 13.87 -12.11 -23.70
C THR A 486 13.54 -11.48 -25.05
N GLU A 487 14.52 -11.29 -25.92
CA GLU A 487 14.32 -10.65 -27.23
C GLU A 487 13.41 -11.44 -28.15
N ARG A 488 13.47 -12.78 -28.07
CA ARG A 488 12.55 -13.66 -28.81
C ARG A 488 11.09 -13.48 -28.39
N ARG A 489 10.82 -13.15 -27.12
CA ARG A 489 9.46 -13.06 -26.57
C ARG A 489 8.91 -11.63 -26.56
N PHE A 490 9.77 -10.64 -26.28
CA PHE A 490 9.37 -9.25 -25.99
C PHE A 490 10.05 -8.22 -26.90
N GLY A 491 10.65 -8.67 -28.01
CA GLY A 491 11.33 -7.79 -28.96
C GLY A 491 12.69 -7.28 -28.47
N PRO A 492 13.41 -6.51 -29.31
CA PRO A 492 14.78 -6.08 -29.03
C PRO A 492 14.93 -5.34 -27.69
N ILE A 493 16.02 -5.63 -26.98
CA ILE A 493 16.38 -4.92 -25.75
C ILE A 493 16.99 -3.56 -26.12
N ARG A 494 16.29 -2.48 -25.81
CA ARG A 494 16.76 -1.10 -26.08
C ARG A 494 17.58 -0.51 -24.94
N GLY A 495 17.43 -1.03 -23.73
CA GLY A 495 18.12 -0.53 -22.54
C GLY A 495 18.41 -1.61 -21.51
N ARG A 496 19.56 -1.47 -20.85
CA ARG A 496 20.01 -2.35 -19.76
C ARG A 496 20.42 -1.48 -18.58
N TYR A 497 19.71 -1.62 -17.46
CA TYR A 497 19.81 -0.69 -16.34
C TYR A 497 20.10 -1.39 -15.03
N VAL A 498 20.97 -0.79 -14.22
CA VAL A 498 21.11 -1.13 -12.80
C VAL A 498 20.59 0.06 -11.99
N LEU A 499 19.48 -0.13 -11.26
CA LEU A 499 18.95 0.85 -10.33
C LEU A 499 19.57 0.62 -8.96
N TYR A 500 20.27 1.62 -8.44
CA TYR A 500 21.03 1.49 -7.19
C TYR A 500 21.16 2.80 -6.43
N ARG A 501 21.79 2.81 -5.25
CA ARG A 501 21.84 4.03 -4.40
C ARG A 501 22.98 5.00 -4.69
N GLY A 502 23.88 4.67 -5.61
CA GLY A 502 25.01 5.56 -5.95
C GLY A 502 24.67 6.55 -7.07
N GLU A 503 25.71 7.14 -7.67
CA GLU A 503 25.60 8.12 -8.75
C GLU A 503 25.44 7.48 -10.15
N ASP A 504 24.77 8.20 -11.04
CA ASP A 504 24.55 7.74 -12.41
C ASP A 504 25.88 7.48 -13.15
N ALA A 505 25.96 6.38 -13.89
CA ALA A 505 27.13 6.05 -14.69
C ALA A 505 26.76 5.20 -15.91
N ALA A 506 27.51 5.35 -17.01
CA ALA A 506 27.39 4.51 -18.19
C ALA A 506 28.65 3.67 -18.35
N LEU A 507 28.50 2.35 -18.46
CA LEU A 507 29.60 1.43 -18.68
C LEU A 507 29.84 1.18 -20.18
N GLU A 508 31.07 0.84 -20.53
CA GLU A 508 31.46 0.55 -21.93
C GLU A 508 30.70 -0.64 -22.54
N ASN A 509 30.21 -1.56 -21.70
CA ASN A 509 29.43 -2.73 -22.13
C ASN A 509 27.94 -2.40 -22.41
N GLY A 510 27.55 -1.13 -22.35
CA GLY A 510 26.19 -0.66 -22.63
C GLY A 510 25.23 -0.66 -21.43
N VAL A 511 25.67 -1.13 -20.26
CA VAL A 511 24.88 -1.08 -19.02
C VAL A 511 24.91 0.32 -18.42
N GLN A 512 23.74 0.82 -18.00
CA GLN A 512 23.59 2.13 -17.37
C GLN A 512 23.21 1.97 -15.89
N TYR A 513 24.05 2.48 -15.00
CA TYR A 513 23.73 2.64 -13.59
C TYR A 513 22.95 3.94 -13.39
N ARG A 514 21.84 3.87 -12.66
CA ARG A 514 21.02 5.02 -12.31
C ARG A 514 20.67 5.02 -10.84
N ASN A 515 20.66 6.20 -10.23
CA ASN A 515 20.23 6.37 -8.86
C ASN A 515 18.73 6.00 -8.73
N VAL A 516 18.41 5.07 -7.83
CA VAL A 516 17.06 4.52 -7.65
C VAL A 516 16.09 5.54 -7.06
N GLU A 517 16.56 6.44 -6.19
CA GLU A 517 15.73 7.48 -5.59
C GLU A 517 15.38 8.56 -6.62
N ARG A 518 16.35 8.93 -7.49
CA ARG A 518 16.07 9.79 -8.66
C ARG A 518 15.09 9.12 -9.61
N TYR A 519 15.30 7.85 -9.93
CA TYR A 519 14.39 7.08 -10.78
C TYR A 519 12.95 7.12 -10.25
N LEU A 520 12.73 6.81 -8.96
CA LEU A 520 11.41 6.84 -8.33
C LEU A 520 10.82 8.26 -8.29
N ASN A 521 11.65 9.29 -8.13
CA ASN A 521 11.23 10.70 -8.17
C ASN A 521 10.88 11.21 -9.56
N ASP A 522 11.39 10.57 -10.62
CA ASP A 522 11.16 10.98 -12.00
C ASP A 522 10.00 10.22 -12.66
N LEU A 523 9.42 9.21 -11.98
CA LEU A 523 8.25 8.48 -12.48
C LEU A 523 7.06 9.44 -12.69
N PRO A 524 6.39 9.39 -13.87
CA PRO A 524 5.24 10.25 -14.14
C PRO A 524 4.04 9.85 -13.28
N GLU A 525 3.29 10.83 -12.77
CA GLU A 525 1.96 10.58 -12.22
C GLU A 525 1.02 10.18 -13.36
N MET A 526 0.63 8.91 -13.41
CA MET A 526 -0.42 8.47 -14.33
C MET A 526 -1.66 8.10 -13.52
N ASP A 527 -2.81 8.66 -13.93
CA ASP A 527 -4.10 8.55 -13.25
C ASP A 527 -4.44 7.10 -12.91
N ILE A 528 -4.45 6.81 -11.60
CA ILE A 528 -4.86 5.53 -11.03
C ILE A 528 -6.38 5.41 -11.24
N THR A 529 -6.79 4.88 -12.39
CA THR A 529 -8.11 4.27 -12.50
C THR A 529 -7.98 2.84 -11.98
N PRO A 530 -8.83 2.39 -11.04
CA PRO A 530 -8.74 1.03 -10.54
C PRO A 530 -8.82 0.05 -11.71
N VAL A 531 -7.83 -0.85 -11.77
CA VAL A 531 -7.82 -1.99 -12.68
C VAL A 531 -9.10 -2.77 -12.39
N GLN A 532 -10.06 -2.72 -13.32
CA GLN A 532 -11.13 -3.71 -13.36
C GLN A 532 -10.44 -5.06 -13.55
N GLU A 533 -10.49 -5.91 -12.53
CA GLU A 533 -10.10 -7.31 -12.68
C GLU A 533 -10.83 -7.89 -13.90
N ALA A 534 -10.03 -8.44 -14.81
CA ALA A 534 -10.53 -9.02 -16.03
C ALA A 534 -11.49 -10.19 -15.72
N GLY A 535 -12.74 -10.04 -16.15
CA GLY A 535 -13.62 -11.12 -16.61
C GLY A 535 -13.93 -12.24 -15.62
N ILE A 536 -15.03 -12.10 -14.87
CA ILE A 536 -15.83 -13.26 -14.48
C ILE A 536 -16.38 -13.87 -15.78
N GLU A 537 -15.79 -14.98 -16.23
CA GLU A 537 -16.31 -15.77 -17.34
C GLU A 537 -17.77 -16.15 -17.05
N GLN A 538 -18.70 -15.55 -17.80
CA GLN A 538 -20.07 -15.99 -17.87
C GLN A 538 -20.10 -17.39 -18.50
N THR A 539 -20.26 -18.42 -17.68
CA THR A 539 -20.71 -19.72 -18.17
C THR A 539 -22.20 -19.59 -18.52
N GLY A 540 -22.48 -19.44 -19.81
CA GLY A 540 -23.84 -19.47 -20.34
C GLY A 540 -24.53 -20.82 -20.08
N PRO A 541 -25.87 -20.87 -20.11
CA PRO A 541 -26.60 -22.10 -19.85
C PRO A 541 -26.35 -23.10 -20.97
N VAL A 542 -25.84 -24.28 -20.61
CA VAL A 542 -25.92 -25.47 -21.47
C VAL A 542 -27.33 -26.02 -21.34
N LEU A 543 -27.95 -26.27 -22.50
CA LEU A 543 -29.30 -26.79 -22.72
C LEU A 543 -29.73 -27.92 -21.78
#